data_AF-A0AAQ3WY52-F1
#
_entry.id   AF-A0AAQ3WY52-F1
#
_cell.length_a   1.000
_cell.length_b   1.000
_cell.length_c   1.000
_cell.angle_alpha   90.00
_cell.angle_beta   90.00
_cell.angle_gamma   90.00
#
_symmetry.space_group_name_H-M   'P 1'
#
loop_
_entity.id
_entity.type
_entity.pdbx_description
1 polymer ?
#
loop_
_entity_poly.entity_id
_entity_poly.type
_entity_poly.pdbx_seq_one_letter_code
_entity_poly.pdbx_strand_id
1 'polypeptide(L)'
;WSSARSYHSHHRLRSCARPTSYRPLTKGAHGPRRLDHKALPAQKAPNTRDAPHHHPQSPPIPQDASSTLRPPARRRRNAMASSVSAAAKASTAFAHKKELASPAPTQHRAGSSRRSKPCRVRAVASPARAPSSTGSVKTSMTMTEKILARASEREALEPGENVWVDVDVLMTHDVCGPGTIGIFKKEFGEDAKVWDREKVVIIPDHYIFTADERANRNVDILRDFCMEQNIKYFYDIKDLSDFRANPDYKGVCHIALAQEGHCRPGEVLLGTDSHTCNAGAFGQFATGIGNTDAGFVMGTGKALLKVPPTIRFVLDGEMPPYLLAKDLILQIIGEISVSGATYKSMEFVGSTVESLNMEERMTLCNMVIEAGGKNGVVPADETTFKYLEGKTSVDYEPVYSDAQARFFSDYRFDVSKLEPVVAKPHSPDNRALARECKDVKIDRVYIGSCTGGKTEDFLAAAKVFLASGKKVKVPTFLVPATQKVWMDIYSLPVPGSGGKTCSQIFEEAGCDTPASPNCGACLGGPRDTYARMNEPTVCVSTTNRNFPGRMGHKEGQIYLASPYTAAASALTGYVTDPRDFLM
;
A
#
# COMPACT_ATOMS: atom_id res chain seq x y z
N TRP A 1 0.58 12.81 53.91
CA TRP A 1 -0.47 13.75 54.38
C TRP A 1 -1.25 14.22 53.15
N SER A 2 -2.58 13.98 53.16
CA SER A 2 -3.70 14.40 52.28
C SER A 2 -3.44 14.73 50.81
N SER A 3 -4.17 14.22 49.81
CA SER A 3 -5.47 13.54 49.81
C SER A 3 -5.66 12.71 48.53
N ALA A 4 -5.98 11.42 48.69
CA ALA A 4 -6.50 10.55 47.64
C ALA A 4 -8.04 10.50 47.73
N ARG A 5 -8.73 10.53 46.58
CA ARG A 5 -10.12 10.08 46.47
C ARG A 5 -10.21 8.98 45.42
N SER A 6 -10.52 7.79 45.90
CA SER A 6 -10.88 6.59 45.16
C SER A 6 -12.27 6.73 44.54
N TYR A 7 -12.44 6.19 43.33
CA TYR A 7 -13.72 5.66 42.87
C TYR A 7 -13.52 4.18 42.49
N HIS A 8 -14.29 3.33 43.15
CA HIS A 8 -14.46 1.90 42.86
C HIS A 8 -15.96 1.61 42.88
N SER A 9 -16.47 1.00 41.81
CA SER A 9 -17.71 0.21 41.79
C SER A 9 -17.59 -0.81 40.65
N HIS A 10 -17.28 -2.06 41.01
CA HIS A 10 -18.20 -3.20 40.99
C HIS A 10 -18.68 -3.67 39.61
N HIS A 11 -17.98 -4.65 39.03
CA HIS A 11 -18.60 -5.69 38.23
C HIS A 11 -18.27 -7.07 38.82
N ARG A 12 -19.34 -7.80 39.19
CA ARG A 12 -19.29 -9.14 39.76
C ARG A 12 -18.89 -10.16 38.70
N LEU A 13 -17.93 -10.99 39.06
CA LEU A 13 -17.61 -12.29 38.46
C LEU A 13 -18.82 -13.23 38.59
N ARG A 14 -19.21 -13.89 37.50
CA ARG A 14 -19.98 -15.15 37.55
C ARG A 14 -19.11 -16.27 36.98
N SER A 15 -18.97 -17.30 37.82
CA SER A 15 -18.20 -18.51 37.62
C SER A 15 -18.79 -19.44 36.57
N CYS A 16 -17.90 -20.12 35.85
CA CYS A 16 -18.17 -21.26 34.98
C CYS A 16 -18.76 -22.46 35.75
N ALA A 17 -19.75 -23.12 35.15
CA ALA A 17 -20.13 -24.49 35.47
C ALA A 17 -20.07 -25.34 34.18
N ARG A 18 -19.60 -26.58 34.33
CA ARG A 18 -19.26 -27.58 33.30
C ARG A 18 -20.50 -28.23 32.62
N PRO A 19 -20.29 -28.97 31.51
CA PRO A 19 -21.30 -29.24 30.50
C PRO A 19 -22.04 -30.58 30.69
N THR A 20 -23.26 -30.66 30.18
CA THR A 20 -23.99 -31.92 29.97
C THR A 20 -24.24 -32.16 28.48
N SER A 21 -23.94 -33.40 28.11
CA SER A 21 -24.01 -34.05 26.80
C SER A 21 -25.41 -34.09 26.17
N TYR A 22 -25.49 -34.00 24.84
CA TYR A 22 -26.54 -34.68 24.08
C TYR A 22 -26.02 -35.19 22.72
N ARG A 23 -26.25 -36.49 22.47
CA ARG A 23 -26.06 -37.20 21.20
C ARG A 23 -27.26 -36.98 20.26
N PRO A 24 -27.10 -37.15 18.93
CA PRO A 24 -28.17 -36.97 17.95
C PRO A 24 -28.90 -38.28 17.65
N LEU A 25 -30.19 -38.19 17.31
CA LEU A 25 -30.96 -39.27 16.68
C LEU A 25 -31.78 -38.74 15.50
N THR A 26 -31.89 -39.61 14.50
CA THR A 26 -32.25 -39.37 13.11
C THR A 26 -33.70 -39.76 12.76
N LYS A 27 -34.15 -39.27 11.59
CA LYS A 27 -35.17 -39.81 10.64
C LYS A 27 -36.65 -39.46 10.83
N GLY A 28 -37.26 -39.02 9.72
CA GLY A 28 -38.71 -39.11 9.47
C GLY A 28 -39.21 -38.12 8.41
N ALA A 29 -39.37 -38.57 7.17
CA ALA A 29 -39.86 -37.82 6.01
C ALA A 29 -41.39 -37.68 5.98
N HIS A 30 -41.92 -36.62 5.36
CA HIS A 30 -43.08 -36.63 4.46
C HIS A 30 -43.25 -35.28 3.75
N GLY A 31 -43.40 -35.31 2.42
CA GLY A 31 -43.67 -34.15 1.55
C GLY A 31 -45.18 -33.83 1.40
N PRO A 32 -45.59 -33.20 0.29
CA PRO A 32 -45.89 -31.76 0.26
C PRO A 32 -47.37 -31.45 0.06
N ARG A 33 -47.81 -30.22 0.40
CA ARG A 33 -49.10 -29.67 -0.05
C ARG A 33 -48.92 -28.30 -0.70
N ARG A 34 -49.35 -28.24 -1.97
CA ARG A 34 -49.72 -27.03 -2.72
C ARG A 34 -51.01 -26.45 -2.16
N LEU A 35 -51.19 -25.13 -2.27
CA LEU A 35 -52.48 -24.49 -2.58
C LEU A 35 -52.21 -23.12 -3.22
N ASP A 36 -52.72 -22.96 -4.43
CA ASP A 36 -52.86 -21.71 -5.17
C ASP A 36 -53.96 -20.82 -4.55
N HIS A 37 -53.88 -19.48 -4.73
CA HIS A 37 -54.99 -18.68 -5.28
C HIS A 37 -54.63 -17.19 -5.51
N LYS A 38 -54.60 -16.83 -6.80
CA LYS A 38 -55.20 -15.68 -7.52
C LYS A 38 -55.15 -14.23 -6.98
N ALA A 39 -54.83 -13.35 -7.93
CA ALA A 39 -54.76 -11.90 -7.91
C ALA A 39 -56.08 -11.15 -8.22
N LEU A 40 -56.00 -9.80 -8.17
CA LEU A 40 -56.70 -8.71 -8.93
C LEU A 40 -57.58 -7.69 -8.14
N PRO A 41 -57.82 -6.43 -8.63
CA PRO A 41 -57.27 -5.17 -8.05
C PRO A 41 -58.31 -4.02 -7.89
N ALA A 42 -57.85 -2.74 -7.89
CA ALA A 42 -58.54 -1.43 -8.08
C ALA A 42 -58.66 -0.55 -6.80
N GLN A 43 -58.70 0.79 -6.76
CA GLN A 43 -58.79 1.89 -7.75
C GLN A 43 -58.49 3.26 -7.07
N LYS A 44 -58.46 4.35 -7.86
CA LYS A 44 -58.10 5.76 -7.54
C LYS A 44 -59.27 6.68 -7.09
N ALA A 45 -58.88 7.81 -6.47
CA ALA A 45 -59.44 9.20 -6.49
C ALA A 45 -60.62 9.56 -5.52
N PRO A 46 -60.92 10.85 -5.18
CA PRO A 46 -60.43 12.13 -5.74
C PRO A 46 -60.13 13.32 -4.75
N ASN A 47 -59.68 14.41 -5.40
CA ASN A 47 -59.46 15.86 -5.14
C ASN A 47 -60.47 16.67 -4.27
N THR A 48 -60.03 17.69 -3.49
CA THR A 48 -60.21 19.18 -3.68
C THR A 48 -60.10 20.07 -2.41
N ARG A 49 -59.38 21.20 -2.59
CA ARG A 49 -59.28 22.56 -1.97
C ARG A 49 -60.28 23.05 -0.88
N ASP A 50 -59.77 23.82 0.10
CA ASP A 50 -59.96 25.30 0.24
C ASP A 50 -59.26 25.89 1.51
N ALA A 51 -58.81 27.16 1.43
CA ALA A 51 -58.17 28.00 2.47
C ALA A 51 -59.18 29.06 3.01
N PRO A 52 -58.84 30.18 3.72
CA PRO A 52 -57.62 30.65 4.41
C PRO A 52 -57.88 31.28 5.83
N HIS A 53 -56.87 31.83 6.53
CA HIS A 53 -56.87 33.19 7.13
C HIS A 53 -55.61 33.56 7.97
N HIS A 54 -55.06 34.74 7.62
CA HIS A 54 -54.42 35.82 8.39
C HIS A 54 -52.95 35.82 8.92
N HIS A 55 -52.17 36.73 8.28
CA HIS A 55 -50.95 37.46 8.67
C HIS A 55 -51.21 38.62 9.69
N PRO A 56 -50.19 39.34 10.22
CA PRO A 56 -49.50 40.48 9.55
C PRO A 56 -47.94 40.35 9.56
N GLN A 57 -47.20 40.57 8.46
CA GLN A 57 -46.73 41.83 7.79
C GLN A 57 -45.59 42.57 8.55
N SER A 58 -44.33 42.59 8.08
CA SER A 58 -43.67 43.37 6.98
C SER A 58 -43.00 44.67 7.52
N PRO A 59 -42.04 45.39 6.85
CA PRO A 59 -41.53 45.26 5.46
C PRO A 59 -39.99 45.45 5.24
N PRO A 60 -39.50 45.34 3.98
CA PRO A 60 -38.20 45.85 3.48
C PRO A 60 -38.34 46.98 2.41
N ILE A 61 -37.22 47.36 1.74
CA ILE A 61 -37.02 48.18 0.47
C ILE A 61 -36.40 49.60 0.72
N PRO A 62 -35.66 50.32 -0.19
CA PRO A 62 -35.18 50.11 -1.60
C PRO A 62 -33.68 50.41 -1.94
N GLN A 63 -33.43 50.34 -3.27
CA GLN A 63 -32.29 50.39 -4.20
C GLN A 63 -31.47 51.70 -4.42
N ASP A 64 -30.37 51.50 -5.19
CA ASP A 64 -29.70 52.35 -6.21
C ASP A 64 -28.61 53.38 -5.85
N ALA A 65 -27.42 53.22 -6.46
CA ALA A 65 -26.77 54.18 -7.38
C ALA A 65 -25.27 53.88 -7.61
N SER A 66 -24.84 54.09 -8.85
CA SER A 66 -23.46 54.12 -9.37
C SER A 66 -22.51 55.08 -8.64
N SER A 67 -21.22 54.76 -8.56
CA SER A 67 -20.12 55.62 -9.03
C SER A 67 -18.73 55.06 -8.71
N THR A 68 -17.85 55.18 -9.71
CA THR A 68 -16.39 55.16 -9.62
C THR A 68 -15.87 56.08 -8.52
N LEU A 69 -14.84 55.68 -7.77
CA LEU A 69 -13.70 56.54 -7.38
C LEU A 69 -12.61 55.76 -6.61
N ARG A 70 -11.37 56.07 -6.95
CA ARG A 70 -10.09 55.58 -6.39
C ARG A 70 -9.99 55.75 -4.86
N PRO A 71 -9.18 54.94 -4.16
CA PRO A 71 -8.56 55.38 -2.92
C PRO A 71 -7.17 56.01 -3.14
N PRO A 72 -6.79 57.03 -2.34
CA PRO A 72 -5.57 57.80 -2.52
C PRO A 72 -4.38 57.22 -1.76
N ALA A 73 -3.19 57.47 -2.30
CA ALA A 73 -1.93 57.45 -1.57
C ALA A 73 -1.75 58.75 -0.76
N ARG A 74 -1.19 58.65 0.45
CA ARG A 74 -0.14 59.53 1.02
C ARG A 74 0.20 59.07 2.45
N ARG A 75 1.46 58.70 2.71
CA ARG A 75 2.55 59.55 3.26
C ARG A 75 2.27 59.91 4.75
N ARG A 76 3.19 59.81 5.70
CA ARG A 76 4.66 59.86 5.64
C ARG A 76 5.24 59.72 7.07
N ARG A 77 6.53 59.33 7.12
CA ARG A 77 7.64 59.77 8.02
C ARG A 77 7.81 58.99 9.34
N ASN A 78 9.03 58.66 9.80
CA ASN A 78 10.40 59.11 9.50
C ASN A 78 11.36 57.92 9.77
N ALA A 79 12.38 57.66 8.91
CA ALA A 79 13.79 58.13 8.98
C ALA A 79 14.53 57.55 10.20
N MET A 80 15.68 56.88 10.11
CA MET A 80 16.99 57.15 9.48
C MET A 80 17.81 55.82 9.56
N ALA A 81 18.89 55.52 8.84
CA ALA A 81 19.72 56.21 7.85
C ALA A 81 20.61 55.18 7.11
N SER A 82 21.06 55.63 5.92
CA SER A 82 22.34 55.36 5.23
C SER A 82 22.68 53.91 4.82
N SER A 83 22.56 53.52 3.53
CA SER A 83 23.35 53.91 2.33
C SER A 83 24.71 53.19 2.27
N VAL A 84 25.22 52.64 1.16
CA VAL A 84 25.10 52.92 -0.30
C VAL A 84 25.63 51.66 -1.04
N SER A 85 24.93 51.11 -2.05
CA SER A 85 25.06 51.34 -3.52
C SER A 85 26.35 50.76 -4.15
N ALA A 86 26.29 49.69 -4.95
CA ALA A 86 25.86 49.56 -6.37
C ALA A 86 26.90 50.20 -7.34
N ALA A 87 27.59 49.44 -8.21
CA ALA A 87 27.19 48.70 -9.44
C ALA A 87 27.43 49.50 -10.74
N ALA A 88 27.67 48.78 -11.85
CA ALA A 88 27.81 49.16 -13.28
C ALA A 88 29.27 49.10 -13.83
N LYS A 89 29.60 48.68 -15.07
CA LYS A 89 28.87 48.24 -16.28
C LYS A 89 29.90 47.68 -17.32
N ALA A 90 29.51 46.63 -18.05
CA ALA A 90 29.55 46.40 -19.51
C ALA A 90 30.83 46.40 -20.41
N SER A 91 30.83 45.41 -21.33
CA SER A 91 31.34 45.35 -22.74
C SER A 91 32.87 45.13 -22.93
N THR A 92 33.43 44.45 -23.95
CA THR A 92 33.11 44.13 -25.36
C THR A 92 33.86 42.86 -25.84
N ALA A 93 33.50 42.34 -27.03
CA ALA A 93 34.09 41.19 -27.73
C ALA A 93 35.28 41.56 -28.65
N PHE A 94 36.19 40.61 -28.92
CA PHE A 94 36.99 40.53 -30.18
C PHE A 94 37.51 39.09 -30.41
N ALA A 95 37.56 38.68 -31.68
CA ALA A 95 38.01 37.38 -32.17
C ALA A 95 39.42 37.48 -32.80
N HIS A 96 40.23 36.40 -32.74
CA HIS A 96 41.15 35.99 -33.83
C HIS A 96 41.73 34.56 -33.61
N LYS A 97 42.19 33.97 -34.72
CA LYS A 97 42.44 32.55 -35.07
C LYS A 97 43.81 31.97 -34.61
N LYS A 98 43.87 30.61 -34.55
CA LYS A 98 44.98 29.65 -34.89
C LYS A 98 46.32 29.82 -34.13
N GLU A 99 47.15 28.81 -33.82
CA GLU A 99 47.40 27.45 -34.31
C GLU A 99 48.20 26.65 -33.25
N LEU A 100 48.50 25.38 -33.57
CA LEU A 100 49.06 24.28 -32.77
C LEU A 100 50.30 24.56 -31.89
N ALA A 101 50.35 23.89 -30.73
CA ALA A 101 51.54 23.16 -30.25
C ALA A 101 51.17 22.12 -29.17
N SER A 102 51.60 20.87 -29.34
CA SER A 102 51.66 19.86 -28.27
C SER A 102 52.87 20.14 -27.37
N PRO A 103 52.88 19.69 -26.09
CA PRO A 103 53.61 18.45 -25.81
C PRO A 103 53.07 17.59 -24.64
N ALA A 104 53.23 16.27 -24.82
CA ALA A 104 53.78 15.23 -23.92
C ALA A 104 53.38 15.10 -22.41
N PRO A 105 53.46 13.87 -21.85
CA PRO A 105 52.47 13.35 -20.91
C PRO A 105 52.92 13.38 -19.43
N THR A 106 51.95 13.46 -18.51
CA THR A 106 52.16 13.25 -17.08
C THR A 106 51.17 12.24 -16.49
N GLN A 107 51.71 11.04 -16.27
CA GLN A 107 51.45 10.11 -15.16
C GLN A 107 50.03 10.02 -14.57
N HIS A 108 49.33 8.95 -14.93
CA HIS A 108 48.19 8.44 -14.18
C HIS A 108 48.62 8.02 -12.77
N ARG A 109 48.17 8.76 -11.75
CA ARG A 109 48.05 8.27 -10.38
C ARG A 109 46.76 7.45 -10.29
N ALA A 110 46.91 6.14 -10.08
CA ALA A 110 45.80 5.24 -9.78
C ALA A 110 45.13 5.65 -8.45
N GLY A 111 43.93 6.21 -8.54
CA GLY A 111 43.03 6.37 -7.39
C GLY A 111 42.30 5.05 -7.14
N SER A 112 42.39 4.55 -5.92
CA SER A 112 41.79 3.28 -5.50
C SER A 112 40.27 3.29 -5.68
N SER A 113 39.75 2.44 -6.58
CA SER A 113 38.35 2.05 -6.56
C SER A 113 38.07 1.29 -5.26
N ARG A 114 37.24 1.83 -4.37
CA ARG A 114 36.62 1.05 -3.29
C ARG A 114 35.78 -0.03 -3.96
N ARG A 115 36.31 -1.25 -4.04
CA ARG A 115 35.53 -2.46 -4.34
C ARG A 115 34.46 -2.57 -3.25
N SER A 116 33.19 -2.52 -3.64
CA SER A 116 32.10 -2.97 -2.80
C SER A 116 32.37 -4.43 -2.42
N LYS A 117 32.31 -4.74 -1.12
CA LYS A 117 32.38 -6.13 -0.67
C LYS A 117 31.15 -6.86 -1.23
N PRO A 118 31.31 -8.08 -1.79
CA PRO A 118 30.15 -8.87 -2.21
C PRO A 118 29.28 -9.16 -0.98
N CYS A 119 27.98 -8.82 -1.07
CA CYS A 119 26.97 -9.24 -0.10
C CYS A 119 26.98 -10.77 -0.03
N ARG A 120 27.21 -11.33 1.16
CA ARG A 120 27.37 -12.77 1.29
C ARG A 120 25.99 -13.33 1.62
N VAL A 121 25.19 -13.58 0.57
CA VAL A 121 24.07 -14.53 0.71
C VAL A 121 24.70 -15.81 1.21
N ARG A 122 24.44 -16.16 2.47
CA ARG A 122 24.82 -17.45 3.01
C ARG A 122 23.88 -18.48 2.39
N ALA A 123 24.10 -18.75 1.12
CA ALA A 123 23.34 -19.75 0.39
C ALA A 123 23.76 -21.12 0.91
N VAL A 124 22.84 -21.81 1.56
CA VAL A 124 22.82 -23.27 1.44
C VAL A 124 22.41 -23.54 -0.01
N ALA A 125 23.33 -24.08 -0.82
CA ALA A 125 23.06 -24.43 -2.21
C ALA A 125 21.77 -25.27 -2.27
N SER A 126 20.83 -24.91 -3.16
CA SER A 126 19.69 -25.77 -3.48
C SER A 126 20.21 -27.06 -4.13
N PRO A 127 20.04 -28.25 -3.52
CA PRO A 127 20.18 -29.49 -4.24
C PRO A 127 18.82 -29.87 -4.82
N ALA A 128 18.83 -30.47 -6.00
CA ALA A 128 17.72 -31.30 -6.44
C ALA A 128 17.36 -32.29 -5.30
N ARG A 129 16.07 -32.35 -5.03
CA ARG A 129 15.41 -33.08 -3.95
C ARG A 129 15.98 -34.49 -3.71
N ALA A 130 16.56 -34.69 -2.52
CA ALA A 130 16.58 -35.95 -1.78
C ALA A 130 16.46 -35.60 -0.28
N PRO A 131 15.61 -36.28 0.50
CA PRO A 131 15.39 -35.91 1.90
C PRO A 131 16.69 -36.15 2.67
N SER A 132 17.33 -35.09 3.18
CA SER A 132 18.45 -35.26 4.08
C SER A 132 17.93 -35.77 5.42
N SER A 133 18.11 -37.07 5.65
CA SER A 133 17.93 -37.68 6.96
C SER A 133 19.18 -37.42 7.80
N THR A 134 19.33 -36.19 8.31
CA THR A 134 20.37 -35.88 9.30
C THR A 134 19.84 -34.88 10.32
N GLY A 135 19.57 -35.40 11.52
CA GLY A 135 19.07 -34.64 12.67
C GLY A 135 17.55 -34.68 12.75
N SER A 136 17.01 -35.50 13.66
CA SER A 136 15.61 -35.39 14.07
C SER A 136 15.43 -34.00 14.71
N VAL A 137 15.01 -33.03 13.90
CA VAL A 137 14.35 -31.84 14.44
C VAL A 137 13.09 -32.38 15.11
N LYS A 138 12.99 -32.28 16.43
CA LYS A 138 11.88 -32.86 17.21
C LYS A 138 10.51 -32.29 16.79
N THR A 139 10.48 -31.14 16.10
CA THR A 139 9.25 -30.52 15.59
C THR A 139 9.53 -29.80 14.27
N SER A 140 8.91 -30.25 13.17
CA SER A 140 8.99 -29.60 11.86
C SER A 140 8.21 -28.27 11.86
N MET A 141 8.84 -27.21 11.36
CA MET A 141 8.32 -25.84 11.40
C MET A 141 8.01 -25.26 10.03
N THR A 142 6.98 -24.44 9.96
CA THR A 142 6.67 -23.54 8.84
C THR A 142 7.69 -22.40 8.75
N MET A 143 7.72 -21.71 7.63
CA MET A 143 8.64 -20.60 7.41
C MET A 143 8.47 -19.49 8.45
N THR A 144 7.23 -19.10 8.75
CA THR A 144 6.92 -18.11 9.79
C THR A 144 7.40 -18.56 11.17
N GLU A 145 7.19 -19.81 11.56
CA GLU A 145 7.68 -20.35 12.83
C GLU A 145 9.21 -20.28 12.91
N LYS A 146 9.93 -20.67 11.86
CA LYS A 146 11.40 -20.62 11.82
C LYS A 146 11.95 -19.19 11.87
N ILE A 147 11.31 -18.25 11.17
CA ILE A 147 11.69 -16.83 11.20
C ILE A 147 11.59 -16.27 12.63
N LEU A 148 10.48 -16.58 13.31
CA LEU A 148 10.26 -16.16 14.70
C LEU A 148 11.16 -16.92 15.68
N ALA A 149 11.47 -18.20 15.44
CA ALA A 149 12.38 -19.00 16.25
C ALA A 149 13.78 -18.39 16.23
N ARG A 150 14.30 -18.08 15.04
CA ARG A 150 15.57 -17.36 14.85
C ARG A 150 15.55 -15.99 15.53
N ALA A 151 14.47 -15.22 15.37
CA ALA A 151 14.36 -13.88 15.96
C ALA A 151 14.15 -13.89 17.49
N SER A 152 13.82 -15.03 18.09
CA SER A 152 13.66 -15.19 19.54
C SER A 152 14.78 -16.01 20.19
N GLU A 153 15.83 -16.34 19.43
CA GLU A 153 16.94 -17.21 19.85
C GLU A 153 16.46 -18.58 20.37
N ARG A 154 15.39 -19.10 19.78
CA ARG A 154 14.81 -20.41 20.11
C ARG A 154 15.06 -21.42 19.00
N GLU A 155 15.31 -22.67 19.38
CA GLU A 155 15.51 -23.77 18.41
C GLU A 155 14.21 -24.17 17.70
N ALA A 156 13.07 -24.07 18.40
CA ALA A 156 11.77 -24.42 17.88
C ALA A 156 10.64 -23.61 18.55
N LEU A 157 9.58 -23.39 17.79
CA LEU A 157 8.34 -22.75 18.21
C LEU A 157 7.12 -23.52 17.72
N GLU A 158 6.04 -23.43 18.47
CA GLU A 158 4.72 -23.89 18.09
C GLU A 158 3.71 -22.73 18.02
N PRO A 159 2.69 -22.83 17.14
CA PRO A 159 1.61 -21.86 17.09
C PRO A 159 0.94 -21.67 18.44
N GLY A 160 0.73 -20.41 18.81
CA GLY A 160 0.08 -20.02 20.06
C GLY A 160 1.03 -19.62 21.17
N GLU A 161 2.33 -19.92 21.07
CA GLU A 161 3.35 -19.43 21.99
C GLU A 161 3.49 -17.90 21.89
N ASN A 162 3.75 -17.24 23.03
CA ASN A 162 4.14 -15.82 23.05
C ASN A 162 5.66 -15.74 23.20
N VAL A 163 6.32 -15.00 22.33
CA VAL A 163 7.78 -14.89 22.27
C VAL A 163 8.22 -13.45 22.12
N TRP A 164 9.29 -13.08 22.83
CA TRP A 164 10.02 -11.85 22.55
C TRP A 164 10.86 -12.07 21.30
N VAL A 165 10.66 -11.22 20.30
CA VAL A 165 11.44 -11.25 19.06
C VAL A 165 12.29 -10.00 18.93
N ASP A 166 13.50 -10.18 18.43
CA ASP A 166 14.34 -9.11 17.92
C ASP A 166 13.80 -8.63 16.57
N VAL A 167 13.67 -7.30 16.45
CA VAL A 167 13.16 -6.65 15.25
C VAL A 167 14.33 -6.25 14.37
N ASP A 168 14.30 -6.68 13.11
CA ASP A 168 15.35 -6.36 12.14
C ASP A 168 15.15 -4.97 11.55
N VAL A 169 13.90 -4.59 11.26
CA VAL A 169 13.55 -3.26 10.74
C VAL A 169 12.21 -2.81 11.34
N LEU A 170 12.15 -1.56 11.81
CA LEU A 170 10.91 -0.85 12.13
C LEU A 170 10.69 0.27 11.11
N MET A 171 9.54 0.25 10.43
CA MET A 171 9.12 1.33 9.56
C MET A 171 8.01 2.19 10.21
N THR A 172 8.10 3.51 10.04
CA THR A 172 6.97 4.40 10.31
C THR A 172 6.86 5.51 9.27
N HIS A 173 5.73 6.22 9.26
CA HIS A 173 5.37 7.20 8.24
C HIS A 173 4.68 8.42 8.86
N ASP A 174 4.29 9.39 8.05
CA ASP A 174 3.78 10.70 8.46
C ASP A 174 2.47 10.68 9.26
N VAL A 175 1.66 9.62 9.17
CA VAL A 175 0.41 9.54 9.95
C VAL A 175 0.67 8.99 11.36
N CYS A 176 1.43 7.90 11.45
CA CYS A 176 1.61 7.15 12.69
C CYS A 176 2.90 7.51 13.45
N GLY A 177 3.90 8.04 12.74
CA GLY A 177 5.20 8.37 13.29
C GLY A 177 5.15 9.43 14.40
N PRO A 178 4.42 10.56 14.28
CA PRO A 178 4.31 11.51 15.38
C PRO A 178 3.75 10.89 16.68
N GLY A 179 2.73 10.04 16.58
CA GLY A 179 2.18 9.31 17.74
C GLY A 179 3.17 8.31 18.33
N THR A 180 3.92 7.61 17.47
CA THR A 180 4.97 6.67 17.88
C THR A 180 6.10 7.39 18.62
N ILE A 181 6.59 8.50 18.06
CA ILE A 181 7.65 9.34 18.65
C ILE A 181 7.21 9.89 20.01
N GLY A 182 5.98 10.39 20.11
CA GLY A 182 5.44 10.90 21.36
C GLY A 182 5.38 9.84 22.46
N ILE A 183 4.99 8.60 22.13
CA ILE A 183 5.00 7.48 23.09
C ILE A 183 6.43 7.10 23.48
N PHE A 184 7.34 7.00 22.50
CA PHE A 184 8.74 6.70 22.75
C PHE A 184 9.36 7.70 23.75
N LYS A 185 9.23 9.00 23.49
CA LYS A 185 9.74 10.05 24.39
C LYS A 185 9.08 10.03 25.77
N LYS A 186 7.76 9.79 25.83
CA LYS A 186 7.03 9.71 27.10
C LYS A 186 7.49 8.55 27.98
N GLU A 187 7.69 7.37 27.40
CA GLU A 187 7.96 6.15 28.17
C GLU A 187 9.46 5.91 28.40
N PHE A 188 10.34 6.38 27.51
CA PHE A 188 11.80 6.21 27.62
C PHE A 188 12.57 7.49 28.03
N GLY A 189 11.91 8.66 27.97
CA GLY A 189 12.49 9.97 28.29
C GLY A 189 12.78 10.82 27.04
N GLU A 190 12.77 12.15 27.21
CA GLU A 190 12.98 13.10 26.10
C GLU A 190 14.36 12.97 25.42
N ASP A 191 15.40 12.63 26.19
CA ASP A 191 16.77 12.45 25.70
C ASP A 191 17.08 11.01 25.26
N ALA A 192 16.08 10.12 25.27
CA ALA A 192 16.25 8.71 24.91
C ALA A 192 16.74 8.56 23.46
N LYS A 193 17.57 7.54 23.24
CA LYS A 193 18.03 7.17 21.89
C LYS A 193 17.31 5.93 21.40
N VAL A 194 16.94 5.94 20.12
CA VAL A 194 16.39 4.75 19.47
C VAL A 194 17.38 3.58 19.56
N TRP A 195 16.88 2.35 19.65
CA TRP A 195 17.71 1.16 19.87
C TRP A 195 18.78 0.98 18.78
N ASP A 196 18.43 1.31 17.53
CA ASP A 196 19.34 1.27 16.39
C ASP A 196 18.86 2.24 15.29
N ARG A 197 19.60 3.32 15.09
CA ARG A 197 19.33 4.37 14.10
C ARG A 197 19.41 3.90 12.64
N GLU A 198 19.98 2.71 12.39
CA GLU A 198 20.09 2.09 11.07
C GLU A 198 19.00 1.03 10.83
N LYS A 199 18.20 0.67 11.85
CA LYS A 199 17.06 -0.24 11.72
C LYS A 199 15.70 0.45 11.79
N VAL A 200 15.69 1.76 12.05
CA VAL A 200 14.49 2.60 11.98
C VAL A 200 14.43 3.26 10.61
N VAL A 201 13.34 3.03 9.87
CA VAL A 201 13.10 3.59 8.54
C VAL A 201 11.88 4.51 8.60
N ILE A 202 12.02 5.75 8.11
CA ILE A 202 10.96 6.75 8.15
C ILE A 202 10.68 7.26 6.73
N ILE A 203 9.43 7.07 6.27
CA ILE A 203 8.99 7.40 4.91
C ILE A 203 7.66 8.17 4.97
N PRO A 204 7.63 9.49 4.75
CA PRO A 204 6.39 10.24 4.54
C PRO A 204 5.77 9.89 3.18
N ASP A 205 4.50 9.52 3.10
CA ASP A 205 3.84 9.16 1.82
C ASP A 205 2.31 9.30 1.79
N HIS A 206 1.68 9.49 2.96
CA HIS A 206 0.21 9.48 3.08
C HIS A 206 -0.40 10.87 2.96
N TYR A 207 -0.02 11.80 3.83
CA TYR A 207 -0.56 13.15 3.93
C TYR A 207 0.50 14.17 3.52
N ILE A 208 0.93 14.03 2.27
CA ILE A 208 1.90 14.91 1.61
C ILE A 208 1.28 15.46 0.33
N PHE A 209 1.89 16.49 -0.27
CA PHE A 209 1.33 17.23 -1.41
C PHE A 209 -0.05 17.83 -1.10
N THR A 210 -0.20 18.43 0.08
CA THR A 210 -1.44 19.03 0.58
C THR A 210 -1.17 20.40 1.23
N ALA A 211 -2.16 21.28 1.18
CA ALA A 211 -2.15 22.55 1.91
C ALA A 211 -2.58 22.40 3.38
N ASP A 212 -2.94 21.20 3.84
CA ASP A 212 -3.37 20.97 5.22
C ASP A 212 -2.20 21.15 6.22
N GLU A 213 -2.30 22.16 7.08
CA GLU A 213 -1.26 22.51 8.06
C GLU A 213 -0.97 21.39 9.07
N ARG A 214 -1.98 20.55 9.40
CA ARG A 214 -1.81 19.46 10.38
C ARG A 214 -1.03 18.31 9.75
N ALA A 215 -1.29 18.02 8.48
CA ALA A 215 -0.53 17.07 7.69
C ALA A 215 0.93 17.51 7.56
N ASN A 216 1.17 18.76 7.18
CA ASN A 216 2.53 19.28 7.00
C ASN A 216 3.33 19.29 8.32
N ARG A 217 2.70 19.67 9.43
CA ARG A 217 3.29 19.57 10.78
C ARG A 217 3.75 18.15 11.12
N ASN A 218 3.05 17.12 10.67
CA ASN A 218 3.48 15.74 10.94
C ASN A 218 4.83 15.44 10.28
N VAL A 219 5.05 15.91 9.06
CA VAL A 219 6.35 15.75 8.36
C VAL A 219 7.44 16.50 9.10
N ASP A 220 7.15 17.69 9.63
CA ASP A 220 8.12 18.46 10.43
C ASP A 220 8.53 17.72 11.72
N ILE A 221 7.56 17.12 12.43
CA ILE A 221 7.85 16.28 13.62
C ILE A 221 8.76 15.10 13.26
N LEU A 222 8.51 14.43 12.13
CA LEU A 222 9.38 13.35 11.67
C LEU A 222 10.79 13.86 11.39
N ARG A 223 10.92 14.99 10.69
CA ARG A 223 12.19 15.59 10.32
C ARG A 223 13.01 15.96 11.55
N ASP A 224 12.40 16.65 12.52
CA ASP A 224 13.03 17.04 13.77
C ASP A 224 13.55 15.81 14.53
N PHE A 225 12.72 14.78 14.66
CA PHE A 225 13.11 13.52 15.30
C PHE A 225 14.26 12.82 14.55
N CYS A 226 14.20 12.75 13.22
CA CYS A 226 15.24 12.13 12.41
C CYS A 226 16.59 12.83 12.56
N MET A 227 16.58 14.17 12.61
CA MET A 227 17.79 14.97 12.86
C MET A 227 18.33 14.75 14.28
N GLU A 228 17.46 14.78 15.29
CA GLU A 228 17.81 14.60 16.71
C GLU A 228 18.42 13.20 17.00
N GLN A 229 17.86 12.17 16.38
CA GLN A 229 18.26 10.77 16.55
C GLN A 229 19.32 10.32 15.54
N ASN A 230 19.66 11.18 14.57
CA ASN A 230 20.57 10.88 13.46
C ASN A 230 20.15 9.59 12.71
N ILE A 231 18.86 9.48 12.39
CA ILE A 231 18.28 8.35 11.67
C ILE A 231 18.89 8.28 10.27
N LYS A 232 19.46 7.13 9.93
CA LYS A 232 20.16 6.94 8.65
C LYS A 232 19.19 6.87 7.47
N TYR A 233 18.04 6.23 7.67
CA TYR A 233 17.07 5.93 6.61
C TYR A 233 15.82 6.80 6.75
N PHE A 234 16.00 8.10 6.56
CA PHE A 234 14.90 9.06 6.46
C PHE A 234 14.74 9.55 5.02
N TYR A 235 13.62 9.19 4.40
CA TYR A 235 13.33 9.48 3.00
C TYR A 235 12.47 10.74 2.88
N ASP A 236 13.08 11.87 3.22
CA ASP A 236 12.40 13.15 3.41
C ASP A 236 11.77 13.73 2.13
N ILE A 237 10.67 14.46 2.31
CA ILE A 237 10.03 15.30 1.31
C ILE A 237 10.11 16.76 1.79
N LYS A 238 11.20 17.45 1.43
CA LYS A 238 11.52 18.82 1.85
C LYS A 238 10.65 19.84 1.11
N ASP A 239 10.57 19.72 -0.21
CA ASP A 239 9.70 20.53 -1.05
C ASP A 239 8.40 19.77 -1.31
N LEU A 240 7.34 20.17 -0.59
CA LEU A 240 6.02 19.59 -0.70
C LEU A 240 5.25 20.06 -1.96
N SER A 241 5.80 20.98 -2.75
CA SER A 241 5.17 21.47 -3.97
C SER A 241 5.62 20.71 -5.23
N ASP A 242 6.85 20.20 -5.22
CA ASP A 242 7.40 19.39 -6.32
C ASP A 242 8.23 18.21 -5.81
N PHE A 243 7.68 17.01 -5.94
CA PHE A 243 8.37 15.79 -5.55
C PHE A 243 9.70 15.59 -6.28
N ARG A 244 9.88 16.16 -7.48
CA ARG A 244 11.10 16.01 -8.29
C ARG A 244 12.28 16.79 -7.72
N ALA A 245 12.01 17.81 -6.92
CA ALA A 245 13.04 18.57 -6.20
C ALA A 245 13.60 17.79 -4.98
N ASN A 246 13.09 16.59 -4.69
CA ASN A 246 13.41 15.81 -3.50
C ASN A 246 14.09 14.49 -3.88
N PRO A 247 15.42 14.44 -4.01
CA PRO A 247 16.13 13.20 -4.38
C PRO A 247 16.04 12.10 -3.31
N ASP A 248 15.82 12.48 -2.05
CA ASP A 248 15.70 11.55 -0.92
C ASP A 248 14.29 10.94 -0.80
N TYR A 249 13.27 11.56 -1.39
CA TYR A 249 11.89 11.08 -1.33
C TYR A 249 11.71 9.82 -2.18
N LYS A 250 11.05 8.78 -1.65
CA LYS A 250 10.93 7.50 -2.37
C LYS A 250 9.52 7.10 -2.76
N GLY A 251 8.47 7.72 -2.23
CA GLY A 251 7.10 7.31 -2.52
C GLY A 251 6.49 6.40 -1.47
N VAL A 252 5.47 5.64 -1.89
CA VAL A 252 4.68 4.74 -1.07
C VAL A 252 5.58 3.80 -0.27
N CYS A 253 5.44 3.84 1.06
CA CYS A 253 6.39 3.28 2.01
C CYS A 253 6.78 1.82 1.75
N HIS A 254 5.81 0.94 1.45
CA HIS A 254 6.08 -0.49 1.23
C HIS A 254 6.87 -0.79 -0.04
N ILE A 255 6.68 0.01 -1.09
CA ILE A 255 7.40 -0.16 -2.35
C ILE A 255 8.78 0.49 -2.24
N ALA A 256 8.87 1.63 -1.54
CA ALA A 256 10.14 2.27 -1.21
C ALA A 256 11.02 1.34 -0.35
N LEU A 257 10.48 0.68 0.67
CA LEU A 257 11.20 -0.32 1.48
C LEU A 257 11.83 -1.42 0.61
N ALA A 258 11.05 -1.96 -0.32
CA ALA A 258 11.54 -2.98 -1.25
C ALA A 258 12.62 -2.44 -2.21
N GLN A 259 12.39 -1.27 -2.82
CA GLN A 259 13.31 -0.67 -3.78
C GLN A 259 14.65 -0.24 -3.16
N GLU A 260 14.64 0.13 -1.89
CA GLU A 260 15.82 0.60 -1.15
C GLU A 260 16.51 -0.52 -0.34
N GLY A 261 16.10 -1.78 -0.52
CA GLY A 261 16.82 -2.94 0.04
C GLY A 261 16.56 -3.23 1.53
N HIS A 262 15.43 -2.75 2.04
CA HIS A 262 15.01 -3.00 3.44
C HIS A 262 14.27 -4.32 3.64
N CYS A 263 13.71 -4.90 2.57
CA CYS A 263 13.02 -6.19 2.63
C CYS A 263 14.00 -7.32 2.33
N ARG A 264 14.49 -8.02 3.36
CA ARG A 264 15.50 -9.08 3.20
C ARG A 264 14.99 -10.43 3.72
N PRO A 265 15.19 -11.54 2.97
CA PRO A 265 14.69 -12.85 3.33
C PRO A 265 15.03 -13.28 4.75
N GLY A 266 14.04 -13.93 5.35
CA GLY A 266 14.17 -14.50 6.68
C GLY A 266 14.02 -13.50 7.81
N GLU A 267 14.02 -12.18 7.63
CA GLU A 267 13.95 -11.19 8.73
C GLU A 267 12.54 -10.94 9.31
N VAL A 268 12.49 -10.25 10.45
CA VAL A 268 11.29 -9.68 11.08
C VAL A 268 11.21 -8.17 10.80
N LEU A 269 10.22 -7.75 10.00
CA LEU A 269 9.97 -6.35 9.67
C LEU A 269 8.63 -5.91 10.27
N LEU A 270 8.66 -4.93 11.18
CA LEU A 270 7.46 -4.34 11.75
C LEU A 270 7.24 -2.93 11.20
N GLY A 271 5.98 -2.52 11.11
CA GLY A 271 5.64 -1.20 10.60
C GLY A 271 4.37 -0.66 11.21
N THR A 272 4.23 0.67 11.26
CA THR A 272 3.02 1.32 11.79
C THR A 272 1.87 1.41 10.78
N ASP A 273 2.02 0.74 9.63
CA ASP A 273 0.97 0.59 8.61
C ASP A 273 0.50 -0.87 8.50
N SER A 274 -0.80 -1.05 8.22
CA SER A 274 -1.42 -2.37 8.14
C SER A 274 -0.88 -3.26 7.01
N HIS A 275 -0.41 -2.67 5.91
CA HIS A 275 0.05 -3.37 4.72
C HIS A 275 1.56 -3.66 4.74
N THR A 276 2.20 -3.51 5.90
CA THR A 276 3.60 -3.94 6.13
C THR A 276 3.82 -5.41 5.75
N CYS A 277 2.76 -6.23 5.78
CA CYS A 277 2.75 -7.60 5.27
C CYS A 277 3.19 -7.75 3.80
N ASN A 278 3.22 -6.66 3.00
CA ASN A 278 3.82 -6.62 1.67
C ASN A 278 5.23 -7.22 1.62
N ALA A 279 6.05 -6.94 2.65
CA ALA A 279 7.43 -7.42 2.73
C ALA A 279 7.54 -8.95 2.86
N GLY A 280 6.43 -9.62 3.18
CA GLY A 280 6.29 -11.07 3.09
C GLY A 280 6.59 -11.68 1.72
N ALA A 281 6.49 -10.90 0.64
CA ALA A 281 6.89 -11.29 -0.72
C ALA A 281 8.38 -11.69 -0.81
N PHE A 282 9.20 -11.25 0.15
CA PHE A 282 10.63 -11.54 0.23
C PHE A 282 10.94 -12.70 1.19
N GLY A 283 9.92 -13.40 1.71
CA GLY A 283 10.11 -14.43 2.73
C GLY A 283 10.42 -13.87 4.12
N GLN A 284 9.85 -12.71 4.47
CA GLN A 284 9.93 -12.09 5.80
C GLN A 284 8.69 -12.37 6.64
N PHE A 285 8.85 -12.42 7.96
CA PHE A 285 7.72 -12.17 8.84
C PHE A 285 7.51 -10.66 8.92
N ALA A 286 6.42 -10.16 8.32
CA ALA A 286 6.11 -8.74 8.30
C ALA A 286 4.66 -8.46 8.67
N THR A 287 4.45 -7.54 9.61
CA THR A 287 3.11 -7.20 10.13
C THR A 287 3.03 -5.74 10.53
N GLY A 288 1.84 -5.16 10.35
CA GLY A 288 1.49 -3.90 10.99
C GLY A 288 1.40 -4.03 12.51
N ILE A 289 1.80 -2.98 13.22
CA ILE A 289 1.69 -2.82 14.68
C ILE A 289 1.18 -1.42 15.04
N GLY A 290 0.69 -1.22 16.25
CA GLY A 290 0.21 0.09 16.70
C GLY A 290 1.35 1.02 17.15
N ASN A 291 1.02 2.31 17.33
CA ASN A 291 1.99 3.33 17.79
C ASN A 291 2.64 2.99 19.12
N THR A 292 1.91 2.34 20.04
CA THR A 292 2.44 1.92 21.34
C THR A 292 3.52 0.84 21.19
N ASP A 293 3.22 -0.19 20.41
CA ASP A 293 4.19 -1.27 20.13
C ASP A 293 5.40 -0.71 19.39
N ALA A 294 5.19 0.16 18.41
CA ALA A 294 6.28 0.79 17.67
C ALA A 294 7.16 1.68 18.56
N GLY A 295 6.58 2.43 19.50
CA GLY A 295 7.34 3.21 20.47
C GLY A 295 8.15 2.32 21.43
N PHE A 296 7.60 1.17 21.81
CA PHE A 296 8.33 0.15 22.57
C PHE A 296 9.48 -0.46 21.76
N VAL A 297 9.26 -0.78 20.47
CA VAL A 297 10.32 -1.25 19.58
C VAL A 297 11.39 -0.17 19.41
N MET A 298 11.02 1.10 19.24
CA MET A 298 11.98 2.22 19.17
C MET A 298 12.93 2.26 20.37
N GLY A 299 12.46 1.94 21.58
CA GLY A 299 13.32 1.92 22.77
C GLY A 299 14.07 0.62 23.02
N THR A 300 13.57 -0.53 22.54
CA THR A 300 14.10 -1.85 22.95
C THR A 300 14.63 -2.71 21.82
N GLY A 301 14.25 -2.43 20.57
CA GLY A 301 14.48 -3.31 19.43
C GLY A 301 13.70 -4.62 19.48
N LYS A 302 12.74 -4.77 20.40
CA LYS A 302 12.02 -6.03 20.62
C LYS A 302 10.51 -5.85 20.56
N ALA A 303 9.80 -6.94 20.26
CA ALA A 303 8.34 -7.01 20.34
C ALA A 303 7.89 -8.35 20.94
N LEU A 304 6.81 -8.35 21.72
CA LEU A 304 6.16 -9.58 22.18
C LEU A 304 5.12 -10.00 21.14
N LEU A 305 5.36 -11.13 20.47
CA LEU A 305 4.48 -11.65 19.42
C LEU A 305 3.94 -13.03 19.79
N LYS A 306 2.69 -13.27 19.41
CA LYS A 306 2.12 -14.61 19.43
C LYS A 306 2.39 -15.30 18.09
N VAL A 307 2.98 -16.49 18.12
CA VAL A 307 3.28 -17.29 16.92
C VAL A 307 1.96 -17.68 16.23
N PRO A 308 1.72 -17.25 14.98
CA PRO A 308 0.49 -17.56 14.27
C PRO A 308 0.56 -18.98 13.66
N PRO A 309 -0.55 -19.75 13.64
CA PRO A 309 -0.61 -20.93 12.79
C PRO A 309 -0.69 -20.51 11.32
N THR A 310 -0.23 -21.37 10.40
CA THR A 310 -0.09 -21.03 8.97
C THR A 310 -1.13 -21.74 8.11
N ILE A 311 -1.84 -21.01 7.26
CA ILE A 311 -2.65 -21.54 6.15
C ILE A 311 -1.77 -21.57 4.90
N ARG A 312 -1.72 -22.70 4.19
CA ARG A 312 -1.00 -22.81 2.93
C ARG A 312 -1.94 -22.68 1.74
N PHE A 313 -1.56 -21.84 0.79
CA PHE A 313 -2.22 -21.62 -0.49
C PHE A 313 -1.30 -22.13 -1.60
N VAL A 314 -1.68 -23.24 -2.22
CA VAL A 314 -0.97 -23.81 -3.36
C VAL A 314 -1.62 -23.31 -4.65
N LEU A 315 -0.92 -22.49 -5.42
CA LEU A 315 -1.36 -21.97 -6.71
C LEU A 315 -0.52 -22.60 -7.82
N ASP A 316 -1.14 -23.52 -8.55
CA ASP A 316 -0.51 -24.29 -9.63
C ASP A 316 -1.18 -24.00 -10.97
N GLY A 317 -0.45 -24.22 -12.06
CA GLY A 317 -0.89 -23.99 -13.43
C GLY A 317 -0.28 -22.74 -14.08
N GLU A 318 -0.38 -22.68 -15.41
CA GLU A 318 0.07 -21.53 -16.19
C GLU A 318 -0.92 -20.36 -15.98
N MET A 319 -0.40 -19.18 -15.66
CA MET A 319 -1.22 -18.00 -15.45
C MET A 319 -1.74 -17.48 -16.80
N PRO A 320 -3.07 -17.45 -17.02
CA PRO A 320 -3.62 -16.90 -18.25
C PRO A 320 -3.17 -15.44 -18.48
N PRO A 321 -2.98 -15.01 -19.74
CA PRO A 321 -2.36 -13.71 -20.08
C PRO A 321 -3.25 -12.49 -19.77
N TYR A 322 -4.45 -12.73 -19.23
CA TYR A 322 -5.44 -11.74 -18.82
C TYR A 322 -5.61 -11.66 -17.30
N LEU A 323 -4.84 -12.45 -16.52
CA LEU A 323 -4.83 -12.38 -15.06
C LEU A 323 -3.55 -11.71 -14.56
N LEU A 324 -3.66 -11.12 -13.37
CA LEU A 324 -2.53 -10.68 -12.56
C LEU A 324 -2.66 -11.25 -11.14
N ALA A 325 -1.61 -11.16 -10.34
CA ALA A 325 -1.64 -11.53 -8.92
C ALA A 325 -2.79 -10.88 -8.13
N LYS A 326 -3.25 -9.69 -8.56
CA LYS A 326 -4.42 -9.03 -7.99
C LYS A 326 -5.69 -9.86 -8.12
N ASP A 327 -5.90 -10.50 -9.27
CA ASP A 327 -7.04 -11.40 -9.47
C ASP A 327 -6.92 -12.63 -8.56
N LEU A 328 -5.72 -13.20 -8.42
CA LEU A 328 -5.47 -14.36 -7.55
C LEU A 328 -5.80 -14.08 -6.08
N ILE A 329 -5.32 -12.96 -5.54
CA ILE A 329 -5.56 -12.65 -4.12
C ILE A 329 -7.02 -12.27 -3.86
N LEU A 330 -7.71 -11.62 -4.81
CA LEU A 330 -9.14 -11.37 -4.70
C LEU A 330 -9.98 -12.66 -4.78
N GLN A 331 -9.55 -13.65 -5.57
CA GLN A 331 -10.16 -14.99 -5.58
C GLN A 331 -10.05 -15.64 -4.20
N ILE A 332 -8.85 -15.62 -3.60
CA ILE A 332 -8.57 -16.17 -2.27
C ILE A 332 -9.41 -15.45 -1.20
N ILE A 333 -9.39 -14.11 -1.15
CA ILE A 333 -10.16 -13.35 -0.16
C ILE A 333 -11.65 -13.61 -0.30
N GLY A 334 -12.18 -13.69 -1.52
CA GLY A 334 -13.59 -14.05 -1.75
C GLY A 334 -13.94 -15.49 -1.33
N GLU A 335 -12.96 -16.41 -1.28
CA GLU A 335 -13.16 -17.78 -0.81
C GLU A 335 -13.14 -17.88 0.72
N ILE A 336 -12.23 -17.15 1.37
CA ILE A 336 -12.00 -17.29 2.82
C ILE A 336 -12.65 -16.18 3.65
N SER A 337 -13.22 -15.14 3.02
CA SER A 337 -13.76 -13.90 3.62
C SER A 337 -12.71 -12.98 4.26
N VAL A 338 -13.14 -11.78 4.67
CA VAL A 338 -12.30 -10.81 5.40
C VAL A 338 -11.78 -11.30 6.77
N SER A 339 -12.26 -12.43 7.26
CA SER A 339 -11.85 -13.01 8.56
C SER A 339 -11.28 -14.42 8.46
N GLY A 340 -11.11 -14.97 7.25
CA GLY A 340 -10.65 -16.35 7.05
C GLY A 340 -9.26 -16.63 7.61
N ALA A 341 -8.39 -15.62 7.56
CA ALA A 341 -7.00 -15.71 8.00
C ALA A 341 -6.73 -14.97 9.31
N THR A 342 -7.76 -14.57 10.07
CA THR A 342 -7.59 -13.88 11.36
C THR A 342 -6.63 -14.63 12.30
N TYR A 343 -5.57 -13.93 12.72
CA TYR A 343 -4.42 -14.41 13.52
C TYR A 343 -3.57 -15.52 12.88
N LYS A 344 -3.68 -15.72 11.57
CA LYS A 344 -2.95 -16.77 10.84
C LYS A 344 -1.94 -16.15 9.88
N SER A 345 -0.88 -16.90 9.60
CA SER A 345 0.02 -16.61 8.48
C SER A 345 -0.57 -17.21 7.20
N MET A 346 -0.43 -16.52 6.07
CA MET A 346 -0.79 -17.04 4.74
C MET A 346 0.49 -17.35 3.97
N GLU A 347 0.78 -18.63 3.73
CA GLU A 347 1.96 -19.06 2.97
C GLU A 347 1.56 -19.43 1.54
N PHE A 348 2.12 -18.74 0.55
CA PHE A 348 1.83 -18.94 -0.87
C PHE A 348 2.94 -19.75 -1.53
N VAL A 349 2.58 -20.85 -2.18
CA VAL A 349 3.50 -21.76 -2.88
C VAL A 349 2.86 -22.27 -4.17
N GLY A 350 3.62 -23.00 -5.00
CA GLY A 350 3.12 -23.64 -6.22
C GLY A 350 3.72 -23.03 -7.48
N SER A 351 3.53 -23.71 -8.61
CA SER A 351 4.22 -23.39 -9.87
C SER A 351 3.90 -21.98 -10.37
N THR A 352 2.68 -21.49 -10.12
CA THR A 352 2.31 -20.12 -10.49
C THR A 352 3.09 -19.12 -9.66
N VAL A 353 3.17 -19.30 -8.33
CA VAL A 353 3.88 -18.38 -7.42
C VAL A 353 5.36 -18.27 -7.79
N GLU A 354 5.99 -19.39 -8.12
CA GLU A 354 7.38 -19.44 -8.58
C GLU A 354 7.60 -18.61 -9.86
N SER A 355 6.62 -18.59 -10.77
CA SER A 355 6.67 -17.81 -12.01
C SER A 355 6.42 -16.30 -11.84
N LEU A 356 5.83 -15.86 -10.72
CA LEU A 356 5.53 -14.46 -10.48
C LEU A 356 6.81 -13.65 -10.28
N ASN A 357 6.85 -12.46 -10.88
CA ASN A 357 7.87 -11.46 -10.56
C ASN A 357 7.67 -10.89 -9.14
N MET A 358 8.67 -10.16 -8.63
CA MET A 358 8.59 -9.62 -7.26
C MET A 358 7.44 -8.62 -7.06
N GLU A 359 7.07 -7.85 -8.08
CA GLU A 359 5.96 -6.89 -7.97
C GLU A 359 4.61 -7.62 -7.82
N GLU A 360 4.41 -8.72 -8.53
CA GLU A 360 3.23 -9.57 -8.38
C GLU A 360 3.19 -10.29 -7.02
N ARG A 361 4.33 -10.78 -6.53
CA ARG A 361 4.43 -11.35 -5.17
C ARG A 361 4.10 -10.31 -4.10
N MET A 362 4.55 -9.06 -4.28
CA MET A 362 4.18 -7.94 -3.41
C MET A 362 2.67 -7.72 -3.41
N THR A 363 2.01 -7.76 -4.57
CA THR A 363 0.54 -7.66 -4.65
C THR A 363 -0.17 -8.77 -3.85
N LEU A 364 0.28 -10.02 -3.94
CA LEU A 364 -0.27 -11.14 -3.14
C LEU A 364 -0.12 -10.87 -1.63
N CYS A 365 1.11 -10.59 -1.18
CA CYS A 365 1.42 -10.42 0.24
C CYS A 365 0.84 -9.11 0.83
N ASN A 366 0.65 -8.07 0.01
CA ASN A 366 0.03 -6.83 0.43
C ASN A 366 -1.39 -7.07 0.95
N MET A 367 -2.21 -7.82 0.23
CA MET A 367 -3.64 -7.93 0.54
C MET A 367 -3.99 -9.00 1.58
N VAL A 368 -3.03 -9.72 2.15
CA VAL A 368 -3.31 -10.75 3.19
C VAL A 368 -4.04 -10.19 4.40
N ILE A 369 -3.77 -8.93 4.77
CA ILE A 369 -4.45 -8.26 5.88
C ILE A 369 -5.95 -8.06 5.59
N GLU A 370 -6.35 -8.01 4.32
CA GLU A 370 -7.76 -7.91 3.91
C GLU A 370 -8.54 -9.21 4.14
N ALA A 371 -7.84 -10.34 4.37
CA ALA A 371 -8.43 -11.60 4.87
C ALA A 371 -8.29 -11.75 6.40
N GLY A 372 -7.79 -10.72 7.09
CA GLY A 372 -7.42 -10.77 8.52
C GLY A 372 -6.07 -11.43 8.80
N GLY A 373 -5.31 -11.79 7.75
CA GLY A 373 -4.00 -12.43 7.86
C GLY A 373 -3.03 -11.58 8.66
N LYS A 374 -2.30 -12.22 9.59
CA LYS A 374 -1.26 -11.56 10.41
C LYS A 374 -0.07 -11.16 9.54
N ASN A 375 0.34 -12.05 8.66
CA ASN A 375 1.32 -11.83 7.60
C ASN A 375 1.02 -12.75 6.42
N GLY A 376 1.60 -12.42 5.28
CA GLY A 376 1.69 -13.28 4.11
C GLY A 376 3.15 -13.62 3.87
N VAL A 377 3.46 -14.78 3.31
CA VAL A 377 4.84 -15.13 2.97
C VAL A 377 4.94 -15.90 1.66
N VAL A 378 5.95 -15.55 0.86
CA VAL A 378 6.37 -16.30 -0.34
C VAL A 378 7.82 -16.74 -0.09
N PRO A 379 8.16 -18.03 -0.29
CA PRO A 379 9.55 -18.48 -0.18
C PRO A 379 10.48 -17.71 -1.13
N ALA A 380 11.64 -17.27 -0.62
CA ALA A 380 12.62 -16.56 -1.43
C ALA A 380 13.33 -17.51 -2.41
N ASP A 381 13.40 -17.11 -3.67
CA ASP A 381 14.06 -17.85 -4.75
C ASP A 381 14.94 -16.92 -5.61
N GLU A 382 15.38 -17.40 -6.78
CA GLU A 382 16.22 -16.62 -7.70
C GLU A 382 15.60 -15.27 -8.07
N THR A 383 14.28 -15.20 -8.26
CA THR A 383 13.58 -13.94 -8.54
C THR A 383 13.74 -12.95 -7.39
N THR A 384 13.66 -13.42 -6.15
CA THR A 384 13.91 -12.60 -4.96
C THR A 384 15.37 -12.16 -4.84
N PHE A 385 16.32 -13.08 -5.01
CA PHE A 385 17.75 -12.78 -4.89
C PHE A 385 18.23 -11.80 -5.97
N LYS A 386 17.78 -12.01 -7.22
CA LYS A 386 18.06 -11.09 -8.34
C LYS A 386 17.46 -9.72 -8.10
N TYR A 387 16.26 -9.64 -7.53
CA TYR A 387 15.68 -8.35 -7.19
C TYR A 387 16.51 -7.61 -6.12
N LEU A 388 17.08 -8.31 -5.14
CA LEU A 388 17.88 -7.69 -4.07
C LEU A 388 19.33 -7.38 -4.45
N GLU A 389 19.81 -7.90 -5.58
CA GLU A 389 21.15 -7.64 -6.09
C GLU A 389 21.40 -6.13 -6.23
N GLY A 390 22.49 -5.66 -5.61
CA GLY A 390 22.88 -4.24 -5.61
C GLY A 390 22.00 -3.31 -4.77
N LYS A 391 20.89 -3.78 -4.18
CA LYS A 391 20.00 -2.97 -3.33
C LYS A 391 20.38 -2.98 -1.86
N THR A 392 21.04 -4.04 -1.39
CA THR A 392 21.45 -4.15 0.01
C THR A 392 22.85 -4.73 0.16
N SER A 393 23.53 -4.33 1.23
CA SER A 393 24.83 -4.84 1.66
C SER A 393 24.78 -5.53 3.03
N VAL A 394 23.59 -5.59 3.63
CA VAL A 394 23.34 -6.30 4.88
C VAL A 394 23.15 -7.78 4.54
N ASP A 395 23.92 -8.65 5.21
CA ASP A 395 23.79 -10.09 5.05
C ASP A 395 22.42 -10.57 5.57
N TYR A 396 21.84 -11.55 4.89
CA TYR A 396 20.56 -12.16 5.27
C TYR A 396 20.57 -13.66 4.97
N GLU A 397 19.69 -14.40 5.65
CA GLU A 397 19.55 -15.85 5.52
C GLU A 397 18.10 -16.19 5.15
N PRO A 398 17.83 -16.69 3.93
CA PRO A 398 16.50 -17.15 3.58
C PRO A 398 16.12 -18.38 4.41
N VAL A 399 14.86 -18.45 4.79
CA VAL A 399 14.29 -19.54 5.60
C VAL A 399 13.19 -20.22 4.80
N TYR A 400 13.01 -21.52 4.99
CA TYR A 400 12.02 -22.33 4.26
C TYR A 400 11.26 -23.26 5.20
N SER A 401 9.98 -23.48 4.93
CA SER A 401 9.18 -24.50 5.63
C SER A 401 9.84 -25.88 5.54
N ASP A 402 9.82 -26.64 6.63
CA ASP A 402 10.25 -28.04 6.62
C ASP A 402 9.31 -28.89 5.75
N ALA A 403 9.85 -29.96 5.15
CA ALA A 403 9.07 -30.87 4.30
C ALA A 403 7.86 -31.50 5.02
N GLN A 404 7.91 -31.62 6.35
CA GLN A 404 6.84 -32.17 7.20
C GLN A 404 6.15 -31.09 8.06
N ALA A 405 6.37 -29.80 7.78
CA ALA A 405 5.74 -28.71 8.52
C ALA A 405 4.21 -28.86 8.55
N ARG A 406 3.61 -28.56 9.70
CA ARG A 406 2.16 -28.69 9.90
C ARG A 406 1.48 -27.37 9.57
N PHE A 407 0.57 -27.40 8.61
CA PHE A 407 -0.27 -26.27 8.25
C PHE A 407 -1.64 -26.41 8.93
N PHE A 408 -2.24 -25.29 9.31
CA PHE A 408 -3.58 -25.21 9.88
C PHE A 408 -4.64 -25.69 8.88
N SER A 409 -4.48 -25.27 7.63
CA SER A 409 -5.29 -25.74 6.50
C SER A 409 -4.54 -25.52 5.19
N ASP A 410 -5.03 -26.21 4.16
CA ASP A 410 -4.50 -26.17 2.80
C ASP A 410 -5.62 -25.77 1.83
N TYR A 411 -5.33 -24.82 0.96
CA TYR A 411 -6.16 -24.47 -0.20
C TYR A 411 -5.35 -24.70 -1.48
N ARG A 412 -6.00 -25.23 -2.51
CA ARG A 412 -5.37 -25.50 -3.82
C ARG A 412 -6.16 -24.82 -4.92
N PHE A 413 -5.47 -24.05 -5.75
CA PHE A 413 -6.04 -23.32 -6.88
C PHE A 413 -5.37 -23.79 -8.16
N ASP A 414 -6.17 -24.19 -9.15
CA ASP A 414 -5.74 -24.35 -10.53
C ASP A 414 -5.90 -23.00 -11.23
N VAL A 415 -4.79 -22.26 -11.35
CA VAL A 415 -4.77 -20.89 -11.85
C VAL A 415 -5.20 -20.80 -13.31
N SER A 416 -4.98 -21.86 -14.10
CA SER A 416 -5.35 -21.91 -15.51
C SER A 416 -6.86 -21.78 -15.75
N LYS A 417 -7.67 -22.08 -14.72
CA LYS A 417 -9.13 -22.03 -14.75
C LYS A 417 -9.71 -20.74 -14.17
N LEU A 418 -8.88 -19.85 -13.63
CA LEU A 418 -9.35 -18.62 -13.02
C LEU A 418 -9.73 -17.59 -14.08
N GLU A 419 -10.68 -16.74 -13.71
CA GLU A 419 -11.19 -15.65 -14.54
C GLU A 419 -10.98 -14.31 -13.82
N PRO A 420 -10.92 -13.18 -14.57
CA PRO A 420 -10.79 -11.85 -13.97
C PRO A 420 -11.93 -11.55 -13.01
N VAL A 421 -11.59 -10.94 -11.87
CA VAL A 421 -12.55 -10.64 -10.80
C VAL A 421 -12.53 -9.17 -10.41
N VAL A 422 -13.62 -8.76 -9.78
CA VAL A 422 -13.70 -7.50 -9.04
C VAL A 422 -14.19 -7.78 -7.62
N ALA A 423 -13.69 -7.02 -6.64
CA ALA A 423 -14.34 -6.94 -5.32
C ALA A 423 -15.30 -5.75 -5.30
N LYS A 424 -16.59 -6.05 -5.26
CA LYS A 424 -17.66 -5.06 -5.24
C LYS A 424 -17.70 -4.32 -3.91
N PRO A 425 -18.23 -3.10 -3.85
CA PRO A 425 -18.43 -2.39 -2.59
C PRO A 425 -19.32 -3.21 -1.63
N HIS A 426 -19.18 -3.11 -0.31
CA HIS A 426 -18.17 -2.33 0.43
C HIS A 426 -17.22 -3.25 1.21
N SER A 427 -16.81 -4.37 0.60
CA SER A 427 -15.88 -5.31 1.23
C SER A 427 -14.92 -5.96 0.22
N PRO A 428 -13.64 -6.16 0.56
CA PRO A 428 -12.68 -6.87 -0.30
C PRO A 428 -13.08 -8.32 -0.63
N ASP A 429 -13.89 -8.96 0.20
CA ASP A 429 -14.39 -10.33 -0.02
C ASP A 429 -15.68 -10.42 -0.84
N ASN A 430 -16.31 -9.29 -1.19
CA ASN A 430 -17.51 -9.27 -2.03
C ASN A 430 -17.14 -9.46 -3.52
N ARG A 431 -16.51 -10.59 -3.81
CA ARG A 431 -15.97 -10.97 -5.12
C ARG A 431 -17.11 -11.28 -6.11
N ALA A 432 -16.96 -10.80 -7.33
CA ALA A 432 -17.73 -11.23 -8.50
C ALA A 432 -16.80 -11.37 -9.71
N LEU A 433 -17.21 -12.14 -10.72
CA LEU A 433 -16.48 -12.12 -11.99
C LEU A 433 -16.64 -10.75 -12.65
N ALA A 434 -15.59 -10.26 -13.31
CA ALA A 434 -15.64 -8.97 -13.99
C ALA A 434 -16.79 -8.90 -15.02
N ARG A 435 -16.98 -9.97 -15.81
CA ARG A 435 -18.09 -10.09 -16.79
C ARG A 435 -19.49 -10.01 -16.19
N GLU A 436 -19.66 -10.37 -14.92
CA GLU A 436 -20.97 -10.33 -14.23
C GLU A 436 -21.33 -8.91 -13.79
N CYS A 437 -20.37 -7.99 -13.81
CA CYS A 437 -20.56 -6.60 -13.41
C CYS A 437 -20.69 -5.64 -14.61
N LYS A 438 -20.87 -6.15 -15.84
CA LYS A 438 -20.90 -5.36 -17.09
C LYS A 438 -21.91 -4.21 -17.12
N ASP A 439 -23.00 -4.30 -16.35
CA ASP A 439 -24.04 -3.28 -16.29
C ASP A 439 -23.72 -2.17 -15.26
N VAL A 440 -22.64 -2.31 -14.49
CA VAL A 440 -22.17 -1.32 -13.53
C VAL A 440 -21.49 -0.18 -14.28
N LYS A 441 -22.22 0.94 -14.44
CA LYS A 441 -21.66 2.19 -14.94
C LYS A 441 -20.68 2.77 -13.92
N ILE A 442 -19.55 3.27 -14.40
CA ILE A 442 -18.51 3.88 -13.57
C ILE A 442 -18.32 5.34 -13.94
N ASP A 443 -17.84 6.14 -12.99
CA ASP A 443 -17.57 7.56 -13.21
C ASP A 443 -16.08 7.84 -13.41
N ARG A 444 -15.21 6.95 -12.93
CA ARG A 444 -13.75 7.13 -12.95
C ARG A 444 -12.98 5.82 -12.72
N VAL A 445 -11.70 5.84 -13.09
CA VAL A 445 -10.75 4.75 -12.82
C VAL A 445 -9.53 5.28 -12.08
N TYR A 446 -9.01 4.51 -11.12
CA TYR A 446 -7.79 4.82 -10.37
C TYR A 446 -6.76 3.67 -10.47
N ILE A 447 -5.59 3.95 -11.05
CA ILE A 447 -4.47 3.01 -11.17
C ILE A 447 -3.31 3.54 -10.32
N GLY A 448 -3.02 2.88 -9.20
CA GLY A 448 -2.03 3.33 -8.22
C GLY A 448 -2.07 2.58 -6.89
N SER A 449 -1.50 3.19 -5.84
CA SER A 449 -1.30 2.60 -4.50
C SER A 449 -0.19 1.53 -4.42
N CYS A 450 0.10 1.04 -3.21
CA CYS A 450 1.05 -0.05 -2.97
C CYS A 450 0.68 -1.34 -3.72
N THR A 451 -0.61 -1.57 -3.98
CA THR A 451 -1.09 -2.77 -4.67
C THR A 451 -1.10 -2.65 -6.20
N GLY A 452 -1.28 -1.45 -6.77
CA GLY A 452 -1.52 -1.27 -8.20
C GLY A 452 -0.76 -0.13 -8.88
N GLY A 453 0.26 0.42 -8.19
CA GLY A 453 1.08 1.53 -8.67
C GLY A 453 2.53 1.17 -8.94
N LYS A 454 2.86 -0.09 -9.19
CA LYS A 454 4.23 -0.53 -9.51
C LYS A 454 4.47 -0.51 -11.02
N THR A 455 5.71 -0.72 -11.46
CA THR A 455 6.07 -0.56 -12.88
C THR A 455 5.31 -1.55 -13.77
N GLU A 456 5.21 -2.81 -13.34
CA GLU A 456 4.47 -3.85 -14.06
C GLU A 456 2.96 -3.57 -14.12
N ASP A 457 2.41 -2.89 -13.11
CA ASP A 457 0.99 -2.50 -13.09
C ASP A 457 0.67 -1.48 -14.21
N PHE A 458 1.56 -0.50 -14.43
CA PHE A 458 1.40 0.47 -15.52
C PHE A 458 1.67 -0.14 -16.89
N LEU A 459 2.67 -1.05 -17.01
CA LEU A 459 2.89 -1.80 -18.24
C LEU A 459 1.65 -2.63 -18.60
N ALA A 460 1.01 -3.26 -17.62
CA ALA A 460 -0.23 -4.00 -17.79
C ALA A 460 -1.38 -3.11 -18.29
N ALA A 461 -1.59 -1.95 -17.66
CA ALA A 461 -2.61 -1.00 -18.11
C ALA A 461 -2.32 -0.49 -19.54
N ALA A 462 -1.07 -0.15 -19.84
CA ALA A 462 -0.64 0.31 -21.16
C ALA A 462 -0.85 -0.75 -22.25
N LYS A 463 -0.64 -2.04 -21.95
CA LYS A 463 -0.90 -3.15 -22.86
C LYS A 463 -2.37 -3.18 -23.32
N VAL A 464 -3.31 -2.96 -22.39
CA VAL A 464 -4.76 -2.93 -22.70
C VAL A 464 -5.11 -1.72 -23.57
N PHE A 465 -4.60 -0.54 -23.22
CA PHE A 465 -4.84 0.67 -24.01
C PHE A 465 -4.25 0.57 -25.42
N LEU A 466 -3.03 0.03 -25.54
CA LEU A 466 -2.36 -0.21 -26.81
C LEU A 466 -3.14 -1.19 -27.70
N ALA A 467 -3.57 -2.33 -27.14
CA ALA A 467 -4.34 -3.33 -27.87
C ALA A 467 -5.70 -2.79 -28.36
N SER A 468 -6.32 -1.92 -27.55
CA SER A 468 -7.60 -1.30 -27.89
C SER A 468 -7.48 -0.21 -28.97
N GLY A 469 -6.46 0.65 -28.87
CA GLY A 469 -6.31 1.84 -29.72
C GLY A 469 -7.40 2.91 -29.52
N LYS A 470 -8.27 2.76 -28.51
CA LYS A 470 -9.38 3.67 -28.20
C LYS A 470 -9.04 4.64 -27.08
N LYS A 471 -9.82 5.73 -27.01
CA LYS A 471 -9.77 6.69 -25.91
C LYS A 471 -10.59 6.19 -24.70
N VAL A 472 -10.15 6.53 -23.49
CA VAL A 472 -10.91 6.31 -22.26
C VAL A 472 -12.21 7.12 -22.28
N LYS A 473 -13.27 6.59 -21.66
CA LYS A 473 -14.59 7.24 -21.57
C LYS A 473 -14.83 7.93 -20.24
N VAL A 474 -14.01 7.65 -19.25
CA VAL A 474 -14.08 8.23 -17.91
C VAL A 474 -12.70 8.73 -17.47
N PRO A 475 -12.62 9.77 -16.62
CA PRO A 475 -11.36 10.21 -16.02
C PRO A 475 -10.58 9.03 -15.43
N THR A 476 -9.32 8.92 -15.84
CA THR A 476 -8.47 7.78 -15.51
C THR A 476 -7.19 8.30 -14.87
N PHE A 477 -7.14 8.15 -13.55
CA PHE A 477 -6.10 8.70 -12.69
C PHE A 477 -4.94 7.70 -12.57
N LEU A 478 -3.73 8.17 -12.85
CA LEU A 478 -2.49 7.38 -12.80
C LEU A 478 -1.62 7.90 -11.65
N VAL A 479 -1.43 7.09 -10.61
CA VAL A 479 -0.67 7.48 -9.40
C VAL A 479 0.43 6.45 -9.13
N PRO A 480 1.66 6.69 -9.60
CA PRO A 480 2.77 5.76 -9.36
C PRO A 480 3.10 5.62 -7.89
N ALA A 481 3.57 4.45 -7.49
CA ALA A 481 3.93 4.19 -6.10
C ALA A 481 5.21 4.93 -5.70
N THR A 482 6.22 4.99 -6.58
CA THR A 482 7.52 5.60 -6.26
C THR A 482 8.01 6.55 -7.33
N GLN A 483 9.01 7.38 -6.99
CA GLN A 483 9.71 8.20 -7.98
C GLN A 483 10.31 7.36 -9.10
N LYS A 484 10.87 6.18 -8.76
CA LYS A 484 11.39 5.25 -9.75
C LYS A 484 10.28 4.79 -10.71
N VAL A 485 9.11 4.39 -10.19
CA VAL A 485 7.98 3.98 -11.06
C VAL A 485 7.50 5.15 -11.91
N TRP A 486 7.45 6.37 -11.36
CA TRP A 486 7.14 7.56 -12.16
C TRP A 486 8.13 7.69 -13.32
N MET A 487 9.44 7.59 -13.08
CA MET A 487 10.44 7.64 -14.15
C MET A 487 10.28 6.50 -15.16
N ASP A 488 9.99 5.28 -14.70
CA ASP A 488 9.79 4.11 -15.55
C ASP A 488 8.62 4.34 -16.53
N ILE A 489 7.52 4.97 -16.10
CA ILE A 489 6.37 5.29 -16.97
C ILE A 489 6.78 6.15 -18.18
N TYR A 490 7.73 7.07 -18.00
CA TYR A 490 8.20 7.99 -19.05
C TYR A 490 9.39 7.45 -19.85
N SER A 491 10.05 6.39 -19.40
CA SER A 491 11.34 5.95 -19.97
C SER A 491 11.33 4.51 -20.49
N LEU A 492 10.52 3.62 -19.91
CA LEU A 492 10.47 2.23 -20.35
C LEU A 492 9.53 2.07 -21.55
N PRO A 493 10.02 1.49 -22.67
CA PRO A 493 9.17 1.15 -23.79
C PRO A 493 8.26 -0.02 -23.43
N VAL A 494 6.99 0.06 -23.84
CA VAL A 494 6.04 -1.04 -23.68
C VAL A 494 6.32 -2.12 -24.71
N PRO A 495 6.47 -3.40 -24.32
CA PRO A 495 6.69 -4.49 -25.28
C PRO A 495 5.61 -4.53 -26.37
N GLY A 496 6.03 -4.62 -27.63
CA GLY A 496 5.12 -4.66 -28.77
C GLY A 496 4.54 -3.30 -29.20
N SER A 497 4.92 -2.19 -28.57
CA SER A 497 4.38 -0.86 -28.90
C SER A 497 5.09 -0.12 -30.03
N GLY A 498 6.14 -0.71 -30.62
CA GLY A 498 7.02 -0.01 -31.56
C GLY A 498 7.92 1.04 -30.90
N GLY A 499 8.21 0.89 -29.59
CA GLY A 499 9.10 1.78 -28.85
C GLY A 499 8.40 2.89 -28.07
N LYS A 500 7.06 2.93 -28.06
CA LYS A 500 6.30 3.86 -27.22
C LYS A 500 6.44 3.54 -25.74
N THR A 501 6.57 4.59 -24.93
CA THR A 501 6.56 4.48 -23.46
C THR A 501 5.13 4.39 -22.93
N CYS A 502 4.98 4.02 -21.65
CA CYS A 502 3.68 4.03 -20.98
C CYS A 502 3.03 5.43 -21.05
N SER A 503 3.79 6.50 -20.78
CA SER A 503 3.28 7.87 -20.81
C SER A 503 2.66 8.25 -22.16
N GLN A 504 3.32 7.89 -23.26
CA GLN A 504 2.83 8.17 -24.61
C GLN A 504 1.53 7.41 -24.89
N ILE A 505 1.45 6.13 -24.50
CA ILE A 505 0.24 5.33 -24.65
C ILE A 505 -0.90 5.88 -23.79
N PHE A 506 -0.62 6.34 -22.57
CA PHE A 506 -1.62 6.94 -21.68
C PHE A 506 -2.16 8.26 -22.22
N GLU A 507 -1.29 9.13 -22.75
CA GLU A 507 -1.69 10.37 -23.43
C GLU A 507 -2.53 10.07 -24.68
N GLU A 508 -2.09 9.10 -25.49
CA GLU A 508 -2.84 8.63 -26.66
C GLU A 508 -4.17 7.98 -26.28
N ALA A 509 -4.31 7.38 -25.10
CA ALA A 509 -5.59 6.89 -24.59
C ALA A 509 -6.45 8.00 -23.96
N GLY A 510 -5.88 9.17 -23.67
CA GLY A 510 -6.58 10.28 -23.00
C GLY A 510 -6.71 10.11 -21.49
N CYS A 511 -5.79 9.39 -20.85
CA CYS A 511 -5.69 9.32 -19.39
C CYS A 511 -5.17 10.65 -18.83
N ASP A 512 -5.39 10.89 -17.53
CA ASP A 512 -4.76 12.01 -16.84
C ASP A 512 -3.25 11.81 -16.76
N THR A 513 -2.49 12.90 -16.78
CA THR A 513 -1.03 12.86 -16.63
C THR A 513 -0.63 12.16 -15.33
N PRO A 514 0.34 11.21 -15.36
CA PRO A 514 0.86 10.56 -14.16
C PRO A 514 1.22 11.54 -13.04
N ALA A 515 0.54 11.39 -11.90
CA ALA A 515 0.64 12.27 -10.75
C ALA A 515 1.91 12.05 -9.93
N SER A 516 2.13 12.92 -8.94
CA SER A 516 3.18 12.74 -7.92
C SER A 516 2.99 11.41 -7.18
N PRO A 517 4.06 10.64 -6.92
CA PRO A 517 3.93 9.37 -6.19
C PRO A 517 3.44 9.61 -4.76
N ASN A 518 2.33 8.99 -4.34
CA ASN A 518 1.81 9.07 -2.96
C ASN A 518 0.70 8.02 -2.71
N CYS A 519 0.37 7.79 -1.45
CA CYS A 519 -0.71 6.87 -1.04
C CYS A 519 -2.03 7.60 -0.67
N GLY A 520 -2.05 8.94 -0.66
CA GLY A 520 -3.07 9.74 0.03
C GLY A 520 -4.53 9.44 -0.35
N ALA A 521 -4.82 9.25 -1.63
CA ALA A 521 -6.19 8.93 -2.07
C ALA A 521 -6.67 7.56 -1.57
N CYS A 522 -5.76 6.60 -1.36
CA CYS A 522 -6.07 5.23 -0.96
C CYS A 522 -6.64 5.14 0.47
N LEU A 523 -6.32 6.10 1.35
CA LEU A 523 -6.81 6.18 2.72
C LEU A 523 -7.71 7.38 2.99
N GLY A 524 -8.15 8.08 1.93
CA GLY A 524 -9.06 9.20 2.04
C GLY A 524 -8.43 10.41 2.74
N GLY A 525 -7.18 10.74 2.39
CA GLY A 525 -6.42 11.87 2.92
C GLY A 525 -7.10 13.24 2.78
N PRO A 526 -6.38 14.34 3.05
CA PRO A 526 -6.89 15.70 2.98
C PRO A 526 -7.71 16.00 1.72
N ARG A 527 -8.69 16.91 1.80
CA ARG A 527 -9.71 17.12 0.74
C ARG A 527 -9.11 17.49 -0.63
N ASP A 528 -7.95 18.11 -0.63
CA ASP A 528 -7.18 18.53 -1.81
C ASP A 528 -6.24 17.45 -2.35
N THR A 529 -6.18 16.27 -1.71
CA THR A 529 -5.41 15.12 -2.20
C THR A 529 -5.83 14.78 -3.63
N TYR A 530 -4.85 14.70 -4.54
CA TYR A 530 -5.09 14.36 -5.93
C TYR A 530 -5.88 13.05 -6.06
N ALA A 531 -6.86 13.04 -6.95
CA ALA A 531 -7.74 11.90 -7.20
C ALA A 531 -8.53 11.38 -5.99
N ARG A 532 -8.60 12.10 -4.86
CA ARG A 532 -9.56 11.79 -3.78
C ARG A 532 -10.99 11.79 -4.33
N MET A 533 -11.84 10.89 -3.84
CA MET A 533 -13.26 10.90 -4.15
C MET A 533 -13.94 11.91 -3.23
N ASN A 534 -14.15 13.14 -3.71
CA ASN A 534 -14.85 14.18 -2.94
C ASN A 534 -16.38 14.09 -3.06
N GLU A 535 -16.88 13.38 -4.07
CA GLU A 535 -18.29 13.22 -4.41
C GLU A 535 -18.69 11.73 -4.41
N PRO A 536 -19.99 11.40 -4.28
CA PRO A 536 -20.51 10.01 -4.28
C PRO A 536 -20.44 9.36 -5.67
N THR A 537 -19.23 9.10 -6.14
CA THR A 537 -18.94 8.53 -7.47
C THR A 537 -18.67 7.02 -7.38
N VAL A 538 -18.77 6.33 -8.51
CA VAL A 538 -18.37 4.93 -8.68
C VAL A 538 -16.99 4.86 -9.32
N CYS A 539 -16.05 4.19 -8.66
CA CYS A 539 -14.67 4.06 -9.09
C CYS A 539 -14.26 2.58 -9.24
N VAL A 540 -13.65 2.22 -10.36
CA VAL A 540 -12.82 1.00 -10.44
C VAL A 540 -11.41 1.38 -10.04
N SER A 541 -10.87 0.70 -9.02
CA SER A 541 -9.60 1.05 -8.41
C SER A 541 -8.69 -0.17 -8.26
N THR A 542 -7.40 0.05 -8.43
CA THR A 542 -6.37 -0.97 -8.18
C THR A 542 -5.86 -0.99 -6.73
N THR A 543 -6.45 -0.15 -5.87
CA THR A 543 -6.22 -0.15 -4.40
C THR A 543 -6.66 -1.44 -3.73
N ASN A 544 -6.40 -1.60 -2.44
CA ASN A 544 -6.67 -2.82 -1.65
C ASN A 544 -7.94 -2.77 -0.78
N ARG A 545 -8.58 -1.61 -0.60
CA ARG A 545 -9.75 -1.44 0.28
C ARG A 545 -10.87 -0.66 -0.38
N ASN A 546 -12.11 -1.11 -0.14
CA ASN A 546 -13.35 -0.49 -0.67
C ASN A 546 -14.43 -0.24 0.41
N PHE A 547 -14.05 -0.17 1.69
CA PHE A 547 -14.96 0.20 2.77
C PHE A 547 -15.56 1.61 2.57
N PRO A 548 -16.73 1.92 3.16
CA PRO A 548 -17.35 3.23 3.00
C PRO A 548 -16.41 4.37 3.42
N GLY A 549 -16.25 5.38 2.57
CA GLY A 549 -15.38 6.53 2.82
C GLY A 549 -13.89 6.27 2.62
N ARG A 550 -13.48 5.06 2.20
CA ARG A 550 -12.05 4.70 2.12
C ARG A 550 -11.23 5.61 1.21
N MET A 551 -11.78 6.06 0.09
CA MET A 551 -11.14 7.01 -0.83
C MET A 551 -11.67 8.45 -0.71
N GLY A 552 -12.46 8.74 0.34
CA GLY A 552 -12.98 10.08 0.62
C GLY A 552 -14.46 10.09 1.01
N HIS A 553 -15.36 10.27 0.03
CA HIS A 553 -16.79 10.42 0.26
C HIS A 553 -17.41 9.09 0.75
N LYS A 554 -18.23 9.15 1.80
CA LYS A 554 -18.78 7.95 2.47
C LYS A 554 -19.71 7.13 1.58
N GLU A 555 -20.42 7.79 0.67
CA GLU A 555 -21.32 7.16 -0.31
C GLU A 555 -20.62 6.81 -1.64
N GLY A 556 -19.31 7.06 -1.75
CA GLY A 556 -18.53 6.61 -2.89
C GLY A 556 -18.46 5.08 -2.95
N GLN A 557 -18.55 4.52 -4.15
CA GLN A 557 -18.49 3.08 -4.40
C GLN A 557 -17.18 2.71 -5.08
N ILE A 558 -16.44 1.76 -4.52
CA ILE A 558 -15.11 1.35 -5.02
C ILE A 558 -15.16 -0.13 -5.40
N TYR A 559 -14.89 -0.44 -6.66
CA TYR A 559 -14.70 -1.78 -7.18
C TYR A 559 -13.20 -2.05 -7.27
N LEU A 560 -12.70 -3.01 -6.49
CA LEU A 560 -11.27 -3.35 -6.53
C LEU A 560 -11.00 -4.29 -7.68
N ALA A 561 -9.99 -4.01 -8.49
CA ALA A 561 -9.69 -4.77 -9.69
C ALA A 561 -8.20 -4.81 -10.00
N SER A 562 -7.77 -5.71 -10.88
CA SER A 562 -6.44 -5.69 -11.47
C SER A 562 -6.24 -4.52 -12.44
N PRO A 563 -4.99 -4.08 -12.70
CA PRO A 563 -4.70 -3.06 -13.71
C PRO A 563 -5.30 -3.36 -15.08
N TYR A 564 -5.37 -4.63 -15.50
CA TYR A 564 -6.05 -5.03 -16.73
C TYR A 564 -7.54 -4.69 -16.71
N THR A 565 -8.26 -5.16 -15.68
CA THR A 565 -9.70 -4.91 -15.52
C THR A 565 -9.99 -3.41 -15.35
N ALA A 566 -9.12 -2.66 -14.66
CA ALA A 566 -9.25 -1.22 -14.50
C ALA A 566 -9.10 -0.47 -15.84
N ALA A 567 -8.06 -0.78 -16.62
CA ALA A 567 -7.84 -0.19 -17.94
C ALA A 567 -8.96 -0.53 -18.94
N ALA A 568 -9.43 -1.79 -18.95
CA ALA A 568 -10.57 -2.21 -19.76
C ALA A 568 -11.84 -1.42 -19.39
N SER A 569 -12.07 -1.23 -18.09
CA SER A 569 -13.22 -0.46 -17.60
C SER A 569 -13.16 1.02 -17.98
N ALA A 570 -11.96 1.60 -17.98
CA ALA A 570 -11.74 2.99 -18.42
C ALA A 570 -12.14 3.19 -19.89
N LEU A 571 -11.89 2.20 -20.75
CA LEU A 571 -12.20 2.25 -22.19
C LEU A 571 -13.70 2.13 -22.50
N THR A 572 -14.48 1.52 -21.61
CA THR A 572 -15.92 1.27 -21.86
C THR A 572 -16.83 2.21 -21.07
N GLY A 573 -16.38 2.72 -19.91
CA GLY A 573 -17.19 3.45 -18.94
C GLY A 573 -18.04 2.54 -18.04
N TYR A 574 -17.78 1.23 -18.05
CA TYR A 574 -18.46 0.22 -17.24
C TYR A 574 -17.43 -0.76 -16.66
N VAL A 575 -17.74 -1.47 -15.58
CA VAL A 575 -16.88 -2.59 -15.14
C VAL A 575 -16.77 -3.60 -16.28
N THR A 576 -15.54 -3.89 -16.74
CA THR A 576 -15.31 -4.64 -17.97
C THR A 576 -14.32 -5.77 -17.77
N ASP A 577 -14.63 -6.91 -18.36
CA ASP A 577 -13.72 -8.06 -18.42
C ASP A 577 -12.56 -7.74 -19.38
N PRO A 578 -11.29 -7.81 -18.94
CA PRO A 578 -10.16 -7.43 -19.78
C PRO A 578 -9.93 -8.34 -20.98
N ARG A 579 -10.56 -9.53 -21.00
CA ARG A 579 -10.49 -10.47 -22.13
C ARG A 579 -11.06 -9.88 -23.41
N ASP A 580 -11.99 -8.92 -23.31
CA ASP A 580 -12.55 -8.20 -24.46
C ASP A 580 -11.49 -7.39 -25.26
N PHE A 581 -10.30 -7.20 -24.70
CA PHE A 581 -9.18 -6.47 -25.33
C PHE A 581 -7.89 -7.27 -25.44
N LEU A 582 -7.74 -8.34 -24.65
CA LEU A 582 -6.50 -9.12 -24.55
C LEU A 582 -6.59 -10.49 -25.26
N MET A 583 -7.77 -10.89 -25.75
CA MET A 583 -8.00 -12.16 -26.44
C MET A 583 -8.64 -12.01 -27.80
#